data_AF-A0A554VG35-F1
#
_entry.id   AF-A0A554VG35-F1
#
_cell.length_a   1.000
_cell.length_b   1.000
_cell.length_c   1.000
_cell.angle_alpha   90.00
_cell.angle_beta   90.00
_cell.angle_gamma   90.00
#
_symmetry.space_group_name_H-M   'P 1'
#
loop_
_entity.id
_entity.type
_entity.pdbx_description
1 polymer ?
#
loop_
_entity_poly.entity_id
_entity_poly.type
_entity_poly.pdbx_seq_one_letter_code
_entity_poly.pdbx_strand_id
1 'polypeptide(L)'
;MVSRDRLYQTFGELLYVIAMSDGVIQKEEVETLEEILKGHPKGAVIKWSFDYENKNQNDIETLYKKVIEVFSDNGPDEEYDFMLYALAKIADASEGMNSKEEKVITNFSRDLLERFKNDIEKIKEKYS
;
A
#
# COMPACT_ATOMS: atom_id res chain seq x y z
N MET A 1 -0.85 -14.71 -13.86
CA MET A 1 -2.05 -14.10 -13.27
C MET A 1 -2.41 -14.84 -11.99
N VAL A 2 -2.56 -14.12 -10.88
CA VAL A 2 -2.93 -14.69 -9.57
C VAL A 2 -4.45 -14.67 -9.38
N SER A 3 -4.96 -15.25 -8.30
CA SER A 3 -6.39 -15.15 -7.99
C SER A 3 -6.77 -13.73 -7.51
N ARG A 4 -8.01 -13.31 -7.77
CA ARG A 4 -8.51 -11.99 -7.33
C ARG A 4 -8.44 -11.81 -5.82
N ASP A 5 -8.79 -12.84 -5.05
CA ASP A 5 -8.70 -12.74 -3.59
C ASP A 5 -7.24 -12.61 -3.12
N ARG A 6 -6.27 -13.28 -3.77
CA ARG A 6 -4.84 -13.08 -3.47
C ARG A 6 -4.41 -11.67 -3.81
N LEU A 7 -4.87 -11.13 -4.94
CA LEU A 7 -4.59 -9.76 -5.36
C LEU A 7 -5.04 -8.75 -4.30
N TYR A 8 -6.29 -8.83 -3.85
CA TYR A 8 -6.82 -7.92 -2.83
C TYR A 8 -6.22 -8.12 -1.43
N GLN A 9 -5.81 -9.34 -1.07
CA GLN A 9 -5.01 -9.54 0.14
C GLN A 9 -3.68 -8.79 0.03
N THR A 10 -2.99 -8.95 -1.10
CA THR A 10 -1.73 -8.26 -1.36
C THR A 10 -1.89 -6.74 -1.39
N PHE A 11 -3.07 -6.22 -1.72
CA PHE A 11 -3.34 -4.77 -1.57
C PHE A 11 -3.31 -4.36 -0.10
N GLY A 12 -3.95 -5.13 0.79
CA GLY A 12 -3.90 -4.87 2.22
C GLY A 12 -2.50 -5.03 2.81
N GLU A 13 -1.74 -6.04 2.34
CA GLU A 13 -0.32 -6.21 2.65
C GLU A 13 0.47 -4.93 2.30
N LEU A 14 0.28 -4.37 1.08
CA LEU A 14 0.99 -3.16 0.64
C LEU A 14 0.58 -1.90 1.42
N LEU A 15 -0.72 -1.72 1.69
CA LEU A 15 -1.20 -0.58 2.48
C LEU A 15 -0.60 -0.56 3.88
N TYR A 16 -0.41 -1.74 4.48
CA TYR A 16 0.28 -1.87 5.76
C TYR A 16 1.77 -1.49 5.63
N VAL A 17 2.47 -1.98 4.59
CA VAL A 17 3.88 -1.62 4.38
C VAL A 17 4.05 -0.09 4.28
N ILE A 18 3.17 0.60 3.55
CA ILE A 18 3.23 2.07 3.42
C ILE A 18 2.96 2.75 4.77
N ALA A 19 1.87 2.39 5.46
CA ALA A 19 1.52 3.03 6.73
C ALA A 19 2.55 2.76 7.83
N MET A 20 3.19 1.59 7.84
CA MET A 20 4.20 1.21 8.83
C MET A 20 5.61 1.68 8.45
N SER A 21 5.77 2.32 7.29
CA SER A 21 7.08 2.64 6.72
C SER A 21 7.88 3.65 7.56
N ASP A 22 7.16 4.52 8.27
CA ASP A 22 7.72 5.49 9.22
C ASP A 22 7.85 4.92 10.66
N GLY A 23 7.62 3.61 10.82
CA GLY A 23 7.78 2.86 12.07
C GLY A 23 6.58 2.92 13.02
N VAL A 24 5.56 3.72 12.72
CA VAL A 24 4.30 3.78 13.47
C VAL A 24 3.15 4.12 12.54
N ILE A 25 2.05 3.36 12.66
CA ILE A 25 0.81 3.66 11.95
C ILE A 25 0.03 4.70 12.75
N GLN A 26 -0.29 5.82 12.10
CA GLN A 26 -1.06 6.92 12.69
C GLN A 26 -2.57 6.64 12.59
N LYS A 27 -3.35 7.20 13.51
CA LYS A 27 -4.80 6.97 13.56
C LYS A 27 -5.50 7.49 12.30
N GLU A 28 -5.03 8.61 11.79
CA GLU A 28 -5.55 9.32 10.64
C GLU A 28 -5.30 8.55 9.33
N GLU A 29 -4.21 7.80 9.24
CA GLU A 29 -3.95 6.88 8.12
C GLU A 29 -4.97 5.73 8.12
N VAL A 30 -5.28 5.19 9.30
CA VAL A 30 -6.30 4.13 9.44
C VAL A 30 -7.69 4.66 9.11
N GLU A 31 -8.05 5.84 9.59
CA GLU A 31 -9.33 6.48 9.27
C GLU A 31 -9.45 6.78 7.77
N THR A 32 -8.39 7.31 7.16
CA THR A 32 -8.32 7.55 5.72
C THR A 32 -8.47 6.26 4.92
N LEU A 33 -7.77 5.20 5.33
CA LEU A 33 -7.90 3.88 4.73
C LEU A 33 -9.34 3.36 4.83
N GLU A 34 -9.96 3.44 6.00
CA GLU A 34 -11.33 2.98 6.21
C GLU A 34 -12.33 3.73 5.33
N GLU A 35 -12.20 5.04 5.19
CA GLU A 35 -13.06 5.83 4.28
C GLU A 35 -12.89 5.41 2.82
N ILE A 36 -11.65 5.17 2.37
CA ILE A 36 -11.37 4.72 0.99
C ILE A 36 -11.98 3.34 0.74
N LEU A 37 -11.82 2.42 1.69
CA LEU A 37 -12.26 1.03 1.53
C LEU A 37 -13.78 0.86 1.60
N LYS A 38 -14.54 1.77 2.22
CA LYS A 38 -16.02 1.74 2.23
C LYS A 38 -16.62 1.73 0.81
N GLY A 39 -15.96 2.40 -0.13
CA GLY A 39 -16.40 2.47 -1.53
C GLY A 39 -16.00 1.28 -2.38
N HIS A 40 -15.16 0.37 -1.88
CA HIS A 40 -14.56 -0.69 -2.67
C HIS A 40 -15.31 -2.04 -2.50
N PRO A 41 -15.70 -2.74 -3.59
CA PRO A 41 -16.44 -4.01 -3.50
C PRO A 41 -15.74 -5.11 -2.68
N LYS A 42 -14.41 -5.03 -2.57
CA LYS A 42 -13.56 -5.95 -1.81
C LYS A 42 -12.86 -5.27 -0.62
N GLY A 43 -13.34 -4.10 -0.21
CA GLY A 43 -12.77 -3.31 0.87
C GLY A 43 -12.62 -4.11 2.18
N ALA A 44 -13.57 -4.98 2.50
CA ALA A 44 -13.49 -5.84 3.69
C ALA A 44 -12.30 -6.83 3.65
N VAL A 45 -11.98 -7.39 2.48
CA VAL A 45 -10.84 -8.32 2.31
C VAL A 45 -9.53 -7.57 2.45
N ILE A 46 -9.45 -6.40 1.83
CA ILE A 46 -8.28 -5.52 1.89
C ILE A 46 -8.03 -5.10 3.35
N LYS A 47 -9.07 -4.63 4.05
CA LYS A 47 -9.00 -4.23 5.46
C LYS A 47 -8.58 -5.38 6.37
N TRP A 48 -9.16 -6.56 6.16
CA TRP A 48 -8.81 -7.74 6.94
C TRP A 48 -7.31 -8.08 6.79
N SER A 49 -6.77 -8.00 5.56
CA SER A 49 -5.35 -8.29 5.33
C SER A 49 -4.46 -7.23 5.97
N PHE A 50 -4.80 -5.95 5.86
CA PHE A 50 -4.10 -4.86 6.54
C PHE A 50 -4.06 -5.07 8.07
N ASP A 51 -5.22 -5.36 8.66
CA ASP A 51 -5.34 -5.56 10.12
C ASP A 51 -4.57 -6.79 10.58
N TYR A 52 -4.53 -7.84 9.76
CA TYR A 52 -3.74 -9.03 10.02
C TYR A 52 -2.24 -8.70 10.08
N GLU A 53 -1.72 -7.96 9.10
CA GLU A 53 -0.30 -7.58 9.09
C GLU A 53 0.04 -6.67 10.28
N ASN A 54 -0.81 -5.69 10.58
CA ASN A 54 -0.64 -4.79 11.73
C ASN A 54 -0.62 -5.54 13.07
N LYS A 55 -1.50 -6.53 13.23
CA LYS A 55 -1.55 -7.36 14.44
C LYS A 55 -0.32 -8.25 14.61
N ASN A 56 0.25 -8.75 13.51
CA ASN A 56 1.38 -9.68 13.55
C ASN A 56 2.74 -8.98 13.45
N GLN A 57 2.77 -7.67 13.17
CA GLN A 57 3.98 -6.86 13.05
C GLN A 57 5.03 -7.49 12.13
N ASN A 58 4.58 -7.96 10.96
CA ASN A 58 5.46 -8.61 10.01
C ASN A 58 6.52 -7.64 9.48
N ASP A 59 7.69 -8.20 9.14
CA ASP A 59 8.82 -7.45 8.58
C ASP A 59 8.42 -6.77 7.26
N ILE A 60 8.46 -5.44 7.27
CA ILE A 60 7.96 -4.60 6.17
C ILE A 60 8.76 -4.80 4.88
N GLU A 61 10.07 -5.03 4.96
CA GLU A 61 10.91 -5.22 3.78
C GLU A 61 10.62 -6.55 3.08
N THR A 62 10.51 -7.63 3.86
CA THR A 62 10.16 -8.96 3.35
C THR A 62 8.76 -8.96 2.76
N LEU A 63 7.81 -8.32 3.45
CA LEU A 63 6.44 -8.20 2.97
C LEU A 63 6.37 -7.41 1.66
N TYR A 64 7.10 -6.29 1.56
CA TYR A 64 7.16 -5.52 0.30
C TYR A 64 7.70 -6.36 -0.86
N LYS A 65 8.76 -7.13 -0.66
CA LYS A 65 9.31 -8.01 -1.72
C LYS A 65 8.25 -9.01 -2.20
N LYS A 66 7.52 -9.64 -1.28
CA LYS A 66 6.43 -10.57 -1.58
C LYS A 66 5.29 -9.89 -2.35
N VAL A 67 4.95 -8.65 -1.98
CA VAL A 67 3.94 -7.84 -2.69
C VAL A 67 4.33 -7.65 -4.15
N ILE A 68 5.56 -7.21 -4.41
CA ILE A 68 6.04 -6.96 -5.77
C ILE A 68 6.10 -8.24 -6.61
N GLU A 69 6.50 -9.36 -6.01
CA GLU A 69 6.47 -10.67 -6.67
C GLU A 69 5.06 -11.03 -7.13
N VAL A 70 4.06 -10.89 -6.25
CA VAL A 70 2.64 -11.18 -6.58
C VAL A 70 2.13 -10.28 -7.70
N PHE A 71 2.46 -9.00 -7.72
CA PHE A 71 2.02 -8.10 -8.80
C PHE A 71 2.73 -8.38 -10.13
N SER A 72 4.01 -8.70 -10.09
CA SER A 72 4.75 -9.15 -11.27
C SER A 72 4.14 -10.43 -11.87
N ASP A 73 3.78 -11.40 -11.02
CA ASP A 73 3.14 -12.65 -11.41
C ASP A 73 1.69 -12.46 -11.87
N ASN A 74 1.01 -11.45 -11.33
CA ASN A 74 -0.32 -11.09 -11.80
C ASN A 74 -0.27 -10.53 -13.23
N GLY A 75 0.69 -9.65 -13.51
CA GLY A 75 0.74 -8.82 -14.71
C GLY A 75 -0.04 -7.52 -14.55
N PRO A 76 -0.25 -6.75 -15.62
CA PRO A 76 -1.05 -5.52 -15.59
C PRO A 76 -2.50 -5.79 -15.17
N ASP A 77 -3.06 -4.94 -14.31
CA ASP A 77 -4.43 -5.03 -13.83
C ASP A 77 -5.00 -3.62 -13.62
N GLU A 78 -6.29 -3.43 -13.93
CA GLU A 78 -6.98 -2.14 -13.77
C GLU A 78 -7.11 -1.72 -12.30
N GLU A 79 -7.11 -2.68 -11.38
CA GLU A 79 -7.17 -2.43 -9.93
C GLU A 79 -5.94 -1.68 -9.41
N TYR A 80 -4.84 -1.66 -10.17
CA TYR A 80 -3.63 -0.94 -9.79
C TYR A 80 -3.85 0.57 -9.70
N ASP A 81 -4.78 1.11 -10.49
CA ASP A 81 -5.12 2.53 -10.43
C ASP A 81 -5.82 2.88 -9.10
N PHE A 82 -6.74 2.03 -8.65
CA PHE A 82 -7.38 2.20 -7.34
C PHE A 82 -6.37 2.09 -6.20
N MET A 83 -5.44 1.13 -6.29
CA MET A 83 -4.37 1.01 -5.30
C MET A 83 -3.49 2.25 -5.26
N LEU A 84 -3.02 2.73 -6.40
CA LEU A 84 -2.18 3.92 -6.47
C LEU A 84 -2.88 5.13 -5.86
N TYR A 85 -4.18 5.27 -6.11
CA TYR A 85 -5.02 6.27 -5.46
C TYR A 85 -5.04 6.09 -3.92
N ALA A 86 -5.30 4.88 -3.43
CA ALA A 86 -5.39 4.62 -2.00
C ALA A 86 -4.07 4.89 -1.27
N LEU A 87 -2.95 4.42 -1.85
CA LEU A 87 -1.61 4.60 -1.30
C LEU A 87 -1.22 6.08 -1.27
N ALA A 88 -1.54 6.84 -2.32
CA ALA A 88 -1.30 8.28 -2.34
C ALA A 88 -2.09 9.01 -1.25
N LYS A 89 -3.35 8.64 -1.03
CA LYS A 89 -4.18 9.26 0.02
C LYS A 89 -3.68 8.97 1.42
N ILE A 90 -3.18 7.77 1.67
CA ILE A 90 -2.57 7.43 2.96
C ILE A 90 -1.29 8.24 3.16
N ALA A 91 -0.39 8.26 2.18
CA ALA A 91 0.84 9.05 2.26
C ALA A 91 0.58 10.55 2.49
N ASP A 92 -0.43 11.13 1.82
CA ASP A 92 -0.85 12.52 2.03
C ASP A 92 -1.35 12.76 3.47
N ALA A 93 -2.05 11.78 4.06
CA ALA A 93 -2.56 11.88 5.44
C ALA A 93 -1.41 11.87 6.46
N SER A 94 -0.34 11.12 6.21
CA SER A 94 0.88 11.07 7.03
C SER A 94 1.63 12.41 7.06
N GLU A 95 1.66 13.16 5.95
CA GLU A 95 2.37 14.45 5.85
C GLU A 95 1.67 15.59 6.63
N GLY A 96 0.34 15.52 6.80
CA GLY A 96 -0.47 16.58 7.42
C GLY A 96 -0.16 16.88 8.89
N MET A 97 0.55 15.98 9.60
CA MET A 97 0.91 16.13 11.01
C MET A 97 2.32 16.67 11.25
N ASN A 98 3.20 16.75 10.25
CA ASN A 98 4.61 17.05 10.49
C ASN A 98 4.89 18.55 10.67
N SER A 99 4.76 19.02 11.91
CA SER A 99 5.20 20.36 12.33
C SER A 99 6.72 20.47 12.33
N LYS A 100 7.30 20.97 11.22
CA LYS A 100 8.65 21.57 11.02
C LYS A 100 9.94 20.91 11.61
N GLU A 101 9.91 20.03 12.61
CA GLU A 101 11.08 19.38 13.24
C GLU A 101 11.27 17.91 12.85
N GLU A 102 10.30 17.24 12.21
CA GLU A 102 10.36 15.82 11.80
C GLU A 102 10.56 15.59 10.29
N LYS A 103 11.11 16.58 9.57
CA LYS A 103 11.33 16.54 8.10
C LYS A 103 12.25 15.42 7.61
N VAL A 104 12.94 14.69 8.49
CA VAL A 104 13.88 13.63 8.12
C VAL A 104 13.19 12.27 7.99
N ILE A 105 12.03 12.06 8.64
CA ILE A 105 11.31 10.78 8.61
C ILE A 105 10.27 10.74 7.48
N THR A 106 9.82 11.88 6.95
CA THR A 106 8.60 11.98 6.12
C THR A 106 8.71 11.54 4.65
N ASN A 107 9.87 11.07 4.19
CA ASN A 107 10.05 10.75 2.76
C ASN A 107 9.82 9.27 2.43
N PHE A 108 9.76 8.37 3.41
CA PHE A 108 9.83 6.93 3.11
C PHE A 108 8.54 6.40 2.48
N SER A 109 7.38 6.80 2.99
CA SER A 109 6.07 6.49 2.39
C SER A 109 5.97 6.99 0.94
N ARG A 110 6.52 8.18 0.67
CA ARG A 110 6.54 8.80 -0.66
C ARG A 110 7.51 8.11 -1.61
N ASP A 111 8.71 7.80 -1.13
CA ASP A 111 9.74 7.06 -1.87
C ASP A 111 9.24 5.66 -2.22
N LEU A 112 8.53 5.00 -1.30
CA LEU A 112 7.95 3.68 -1.53
C LEU A 112 6.78 3.74 -2.53
N LEU A 113 5.94 4.77 -2.47
CA LEU A 113 4.91 5.02 -3.47
C LEU A 113 5.52 5.29 -4.86
N GLU A 114 6.56 6.12 -4.94
CA GLU A 114 7.28 6.40 -6.19
C GLU A 114 7.93 5.12 -6.74
N ARG A 115 8.56 4.31 -5.87
CA ARG A 115 9.10 3.00 -6.23
C ARG A 115 8.03 2.08 -6.76
N PHE A 116 6.88 1.98 -6.08
CA PHE A 116 5.77 1.15 -6.51
C PHE A 116 5.22 1.58 -7.86
N LYS A 117 5.04 2.89 -8.10
CA LYS A 117 4.68 3.43 -9.42
C LYS A 117 5.64 2.97 -10.51
N ASN A 118 6.95 3.11 -10.26
CA ASN A 118 7.97 2.67 -11.21
C ASN A 118 7.93 1.16 -11.46
N ASP A 119 7.68 0.36 -10.43
CA ASP A 119 7.58 -1.10 -10.56
C ASP A 119 6.33 -1.50 -11.38
N ILE A 120 5.21 -0.81 -11.21
CA ILE A 120 4.00 -1.02 -12.02
C ILE A 120 4.21 -0.63 -13.49
N GLU A 121 4.89 0.48 -13.77
CA GLU A 121 5.21 0.87 -15.15
C GLU A 121 6.11 -0.15 -15.83
N LYS A 122 7.14 -0.68 -15.15
CA LYS A 122 7.97 -1.78 -15.67
C LYS A 122 7.16 -3.04 -15.95
N ILE A 123 6.18 -3.35 -15.11
CA ILE A 123 5.26 -4.47 -15.36
C ILE A 123 4.47 -4.19 -16.64
N LYS A 124 3.92 -3.00 -16.85
CA LYS A 124 3.20 -2.67 -18.10
C LYS A 124 4.09 -2.81 -19.34
N GLU A 125 5.32 -2.29 -19.29
CA GLU A 125 6.29 -2.38 -20.39
C GLU A 125 6.64 -3.82 -20.76
N LYS A 126 6.78 -4.72 -19.77
CA LYS A 126 7.12 -6.13 -20.00
C LYS A 126 6.06 -6.91 -20.79
N TYR A 127 4.81 -6.47 -20.74
CA TYR A 127 3.67 -7.13 -21.40
C TYR A 127 3.15 -6.35 -22.61
N SER A 128 3.84 -5.29 -23.02
CA SER A 128 3.59 -4.52 -24.25
C SER A 128 4.31 -5.13 -25.45
#